data_AF-A0A9E6V5H0-F1
#
_entry.id   AF-A0A9E6V5H0-F1
#
_cell.length_a   1.000
_cell.length_b   1.000
_cell.length_c   1.000
_cell.angle_alpha   90.00
_cell.angle_beta   90.00
_cell.angle_gamma   90.00
#
_symmetry.space_group_name_H-M   'P 1'
#
loop_
_entity.id
_entity.type
_entity.pdbx_description
1 polymer ?
#
loop_
_entity_poly.entity_id
_entity_poly.type
_entity_poly.pdbx_seq_one_letter_code
_entity_poly.pdbx_strand_id
1 'polypeptide(L)' 'TVWGIYNALVKIGTSGQASIDKVAGPVGEALIMTAIGLAVAVPAVLGYNFIVRRNKTTLDKIRSFGTDLHSVLIATGAKK' A
#
# COMPACT_ATOMS: atom_id res chain seq x y z
N THR A 1 -3.57 12.16 12.71
CA THR A 1 -2.77 13.37 12.47
C THR A 1 -3.67 14.59 12.38
N VAL A 2 -4.58 14.65 11.40
CA VAL A 2 -5.54 15.76 11.22
C VAL A 2 -6.46 15.95 12.43
N TRP A 3 -7.10 14.89 12.92
CA TRP A 3 -7.98 14.95 14.09
C TRP A 3 -7.26 15.40 15.38
N GLY A 4 -6.01 14.98 15.56
CA GLY A 4 -5.19 15.35 16.73
C GLY A 4 -4.83 16.84 16.72
N ILE A 5 -4.37 17.35 15.57
CA ILE A 5 -4.09 18.77 15.39
C ILE A 5 -5.37 19.60 15.52
N TYR A 6 -6.48 19.15 14.94
CA TYR A 6 -7.77 19.81 15.05
C TYR A 6 -8.19 20.01 16.52
N ASN A 7 -8.19 18.94 17.31
CA ASN A 7 -8.56 19.02 18.73
C ASN A 7 -7.60 19.90 19.55
N ALA A 8 -6.31 19.90 19.20
CA ALA A 8 -5.32 20.78 19.83
C ALA A 8 -5.60 22.25 19.54
N LEU A 9 -5.87 22.59 18.27
CA LEU A 9 -6.18 23.96 17.84
C LEU A 9 -7.51 24.46 18.41
N VAL A 10 -8.53 23.61 18.50
CA VAL A 10 -9.81 23.95 19.17
C VAL A 10 -9.56 24.29 20.65
N LYS A 11 -8.78 23.49 21.38
CA LYS A 11 -8.45 23.77 22.78
C LYS A 11 -7.68 25.09 22.95
N ILE A 12 -6.71 25.35 22.07
CA ILE A 12 -5.95 26.61 22.08
C ILE A 12 -6.88 27.80 21.79
N GLY A 13 -7.74 27.69 20.78
CA GLY A 13 -8.72 28.70 20.43
C GLY A 13 -9.71 29.02 21.56
N THR A 14 -10.16 28.01 22.31
CA THR A 14 -11.01 28.22 23.49
C THR A 14 -10.27 28.84 24.68
N SER A 15 -8.95 28.63 24.79
CA SER A 15 -8.14 29.16 25.89
C SER A 15 -7.65 30.60 25.68
N GLY A 16 -7.75 31.14 24.46
CA GLY A 16 -7.34 32.50 24.11
C GLY A 16 -5.83 32.78 24.15
N GLN A 17 -5.00 31.85 24.64
CA GLN A 17 -3.55 31.97 24.71
C GLN A 17 -2.88 31.00 23.74
N ALA A 18 -2.44 31.52 22.60
CA ALA A 18 -1.62 30.77 21.66
C ALA A 18 -0.14 30.92 22.05
N SER A 19 0.38 30.00 22.87
CA SER A 19 1.82 29.88 23.11
C SER A 19 2.40 28.66 22.38
N ILE A 20 3.66 28.76 21.93
CA ILE A 20 4.37 27.68 21.23
C ILE A 20 4.43 26.41 22.10
N ASP A 21 4.59 26.55 23.41
CA ASP A 21 4.63 25.44 24.35
C ASP A 21 3.34 24.61 24.35
N LYS A 22 2.19 25.26 24.09
CA LYS A 22 0.88 24.60 24.00
C LYS A 22 0.66 23.87 22.66
N VAL A 23 1.39 24.25 21.62
CA VAL A 23 1.28 23.69 20.26
C VAL A 23 2.29 22.56 20.03
N ALA A 24 3.47 22.63 20.65
CA ALA A 24 4.60 21.73 20.36
C ALA A 24 4.28 20.24 20.62
N GLY A 25 3.61 19.92 21.74
CA GLY A 25 3.27 18.54 22.10
C GLY A 25 2.35 17.85 21.07
N PRO A 26 1.13 18.37 20.83
CA PRO A 26 0.19 17.75 19.89
C PRO A 26 0.71 17.68 18.45
N VAL A 27 1.55 18.64 18.03
CA VAL A 27 2.20 18.61 16.71
C VAL A 27 3.22 17.47 16.64
N GLY A 28 4.02 17.27 17.69
CA GLY A 28 4.97 16.15 17.76
C GLY A 28 4.29 14.79 17.66
N GLU A 29 3.20 14.59 18.40
CA GLU A 29 2.41 13.35 18.34
C GLU A 29 1.83 13.09 16.95
N ALA A 30 1.30 14.13 16.30
CA ALA A 30 0.79 14.04 14.94
C ALA A 30 1.88 13.69 13.92
N LEU A 31 3.12 14.15 14.13
CA LEU A 31 4.23 13.87 13.24
C LEU A 31 4.69 12.42 13.35
N ILE A 32 4.79 11.89 14.57
CA ILE A 32 5.12 10.48 14.83
C ILE A 32 4.07 9.55 14.19
N MET A 33 2.79 9.88 14.33
CA MET A 33 1.70 9.11 13.72
C MET A 33 1.80 9.07 12.19
N THR A 34 2.29 10.15 11.56
CA THR A 34 2.56 10.17 10.11
C THR A 34 3.73 9.26 9.75
N ALA A 35 4.82 9.35 10.52
CA ALA A 35 6.01 8.53 10.30
C ALA A 35 5.69 7.02 10.41
N ILE A 36 4.88 6.62 11.39
CA ILE A 36 4.40 5.24 11.54
C ILE A 36 3.55 4.83 10.33
N GLY A 37 2.64 5.69 9.87
CA GLY A 37 1.82 5.42 8.69
C GLY A 37 2.68 5.14 7.44
N LEU A 38 3.72 5.94 7.22
CA LEU A 38 4.66 5.72 6.11
C LEU A 38 5.51 4.45 6.31
N ALA A 39 5.99 4.20 7.53
CA ALA A 39 6.78 3.01 7.85
C ALA A 39 6.01 1.71 7.60
N VAL A 40 4.69 1.71 7.78
CA VAL A 40 3.83 0.56 7.47
C VAL A 40 3.43 0.52 5.99
N ALA A 41 3.13 1.67 5.38
CA ALA A 41 2.64 1.73 3.99
C ALA A 41 3.67 1.27 2.96
N VAL A 42 4.94 1.68 3.12
CA VAL A 42 5.99 1.38 2.12
C VAL A 42 6.25 -0.13 2.00
N PRO A 43 6.50 -0.88 3.10
CA PRO A 43 6.68 -2.33 3.01
C PRO A 43 5.44 -3.06 2.50
N ALA A 44 4.23 -2.60 2.87
CA ALA A 44 2.99 -3.20 2.40
C ALA A 44 2.84 -3.12 0.87
N VAL A 45 3.13 -1.96 0.28
CA VAL A 45 3.08 -1.77 -1.18
C VAL A 45 4.15 -2.58 -1.90
N LEU A 46 5.37 -2.67 -1.35
CA LEU A 46 6.43 -3.51 -1.90
C LEU A 46 6.03 -4.99 -1.90
N GLY A 47 5.47 -5.49 -0.79
CA GLY A 47 4.98 -6.86 -0.68
C GLY A 47 3.86 -7.17 -1.67
N TYR A 48 2.88 -6.27 -1.80
CA TYR A 48 1.82 -6.38 -2.80
C TYR A 48 2.38 -6.49 -4.22
N ASN A 49 3.27 -5.57 -4.61
CA ASN A 49 3.87 -5.58 -5.94
C ASN A 49 4.70 -6.85 -6.21
N PHE A 50 5.41 -7.35 -5.20
CA PHE A 50 6.15 -8.60 -5.30
C PHE A 50 5.23 -9.79 -5.59
N ILE A 51 4.14 -9.94 -4.83
CA ILE A 51 3.18 -11.04 -5.00
C ILE A 51 2.49 -10.95 -6.37
N VAL A 52 2.07 -9.75 -6.78
CA VAL A 52 1.43 -9.54 -8.10
C VAL A 52 2.37 -9.95 -9.23
N ARG A 53 3.65 -9.59 -9.14
CA ARG A 53 4.66 -10.00 -10.13
C ARG A 53 4.81 -11.51 -10.19
N ARG A 54 4.85 -12.19 -9.04
CA ARG A 54 4.93 -13.66 -8.96
C ARG A 54 3.71 -14.32 -9.57
N ASN A 55 2.51 -13.81 -9.28
CA ASN A 55 1.26 -14.31 -9.86
C ASN A 55 1.25 -14.19 -11.38
N LYS A 56 1.72 -13.06 -11.93
CA LYS A 56 1.84 -12.87 -13.38
C LYS A 56 2.73 -13.95 -14.01
N THR A 57 3.92 -14.18 -13.43
CA THR A 57 4.82 -15.23 -13.94
C THR A 57 4.19 -16.62 -13.86
N THR A 58 3.46 -16.95 -12.80
CA THR A 58 2.76 -18.24 -12.70
C THR A 58 1.66 -18.37 -13.76
N LEU A 59 0.89 -17.30 -13.98
CA LEU A 59 -0.15 -17.27 -15.01
C LEU A 59 0.44 -17.43 -16.42
N ASP A 60 1.57 -16.80 -16.70
CA ASP A 60 2.26 -16.91 -17.99
C ASP A 60 2.71 -18.36 -18.25
N LYS A 61 3.17 -19.09 -17.22
CA LYS A 61 3.49 -20.52 -17.34
C LYS A 61 2.27 -21.37 -17.66
N ILE A 62 1.14 -21.11 -17.00
CA ILE A 62 -0.13 -21.82 -17.26
C ILE A 62 -0.59 -21.56 -18.70
N ARG A 63 -0.48 -20.31 -19.17
CA ARG A 63 -0.80 -19.94 -20.55
C ARG A 63 0.09 -20.66 -21.56
N SER A 64 1.41 -20.67 -21.35
CA SER A 64 2.36 -21.40 -22.20
C SER A 64 2.00 -22.87 -22.29
N PHE A 65 1.74 -23.52 -21.16
CA PHE A 65 1.34 -24.93 -21.12
C PHE A 65 0.05 -25.18 -21.92
N GLY A 66 -0.95 -24.30 -21.80
CA GLY A 66 -2.17 -24.38 -22.61
C GLY A 66 -1.92 -24.25 -24.11
N THR A 67 -1.02 -23.35 -24.51
CA THR A 67 -0.60 -23.19 -25.91
C THR A 67 0.13 -24.43 -26.43
N ASP A 68 1.04 -24.99 -25.63
CA ASP A 68 1.78 -26.21 -25.99
C ASP A 68 0.82 -27.39 -26.18
N LEU A 69 -0.11 -27.60 -25.24
CA LEU A 69 -1.15 -28.63 -25.36
C LEU A 69 -2.02 -28.43 -26.60
N HIS A 70 -2.44 -27.19 -26.87
CA HIS A 70 -3.24 -26.87 -28.04
C HIS A 70 -2.50 -27.20 -29.34
N SER A 71 -1.21 -26.88 -29.41
CA SER A 71 -0.37 -27.19 -30.56
C SER A 71 -0.23 -28.70 -30.80
N VAL A 72 -0.05 -29.49 -29.72
CA VAL A 72 0.05 -30.95 -29.80
C VAL A 72 -1.27 -31.57 -30.24
N LEU A 73 -2.40 -31.07 -29.74
CA LEU A 73 -3.73 -31.55 -30.12
C LEU A 73 -3.99 -31.33 -31.62
N ILE A 74 -3.69 -30.12 -32.13
CA ILE A 74 -3.84 -29.80 -33.56
C ILE A 74 -2.89 -30.65 -34.42
N ALA A 75 -1.61 -30.77 -34.03
CA ALA A 75 -0.63 -31.55 -34.77
C ALA A 75 -0.97 -33.05 -34.81
N THR A 76 -1.57 -33.59 -33.74
CA THR A 76 -2.03 -34.98 -33.67
C THR A 76 -3.30 -35.19 -34.50
N GLY A 77 -4.23 -34.22 -34.49
CA GLY A 77 -5.44 -34.24 -35.31
C GLY A 77 -5.19 -34.14 -36.82
N ALA A 78 -4.13 -33.43 -37.22
CA ALA A 78 -3.72 -33.30 -38.62
C ALA A 78 -3.00 -34.54 -39.19
N LYS A 79 -2.69 -35.53 -38.33
CA LYS A 79 -2.00 -36.79 -38.72
C LYS A 79 -2.97 -37.94 -39.06
N LYS A 80 -4.27 -37.67 -39.18
CA LYS A 80 -5.29 -38.56 -39.73
C LYS A 80 -5.78 -38.02 -41.06
#